data_AF-A0A926SN31-F1
#
_entry.id   AF-A0A926SN31-F1
#
_cell.length_a   1.000
_cell.length_b   1.000
_cell.length_c   1.000
_cell.angle_alpha   90.00
_cell.angle_beta   90.00
_cell.angle_gamma   90.00
#
_symmetry.space_group_name_H-M   'P 1'
#
loop_
_entity.id
_entity.type
_entity.pdbx_description
1 polymer ?
#
loop_
_entity_poly.entity_id
_entity_poly.type
_entity_poly.pdbx_seq_one_letter_code
_entity_poly.pdbx_strand_id
1 'polypeptide(L)'
;MTYTTSNSSTELVQAFQSLDVDQQLALFYFIYKEMGDSVTPAAPAASTVSPEIAEGLFNQVKELSHEEQLQLQRDLVMRKNSFIAREYGALSDTTKLLFWYYLSQGMDQGTIIPMPANYELSEQANQLFEQIKGLDFGQQITLFRDIVAPMGVDPTTAEHNEETGL
;
A
#
# COMPACT_ATOMS: atom_id res chain seq x y z
N MET A 1 15.27 -20.08 22.45
CA MET A 1 13.89 -20.00 21.91
C MET A 1 13.77 -18.67 21.21
N THR A 2 13.65 -18.63 19.87
CA THR A 2 13.24 -17.44 19.08
C THR A 2 13.43 -17.72 17.58
N TYR A 3 12.42 -18.27 16.90
CA TYR A 3 12.34 -18.31 15.42
C TYR A 3 10.89 -18.33 14.88
N THR A 4 9.87 -18.02 15.70
CA THR A 4 8.47 -18.11 15.25
C THR A 4 7.92 -16.82 14.63
N THR A 5 8.50 -15.66 14.91
CA THR A 5 7.94 -14.38 14.46
C THR A 5 8.16 -14.07 12.97
N SER A 6 9.27 -14.54 12.38
CA SER A 6 9.61 -14.27 10.96
C SER A 6 8.72 -15.03 9.97
N ASN A 7 8.24 -16.22 10.36
CA ASN A 7 7.43 -17.06 9.49
C ASN A 7 6.00 -16.50 9.36
N SER A 8 5.41 -16.05 10.46
CA SER A 8 4.03 -15.54 10.47
C SER A 8 3.84 -14.25 9.67
N SER A 9 4.80 -13.31 9.70
CA SER A 9 4.69 -12.09 8.88
C SER A 9 4.71 -12.42 7.38
N THR A 10 5.59 -13.34 6.97
CA THR A 10 5.70 -13.77 5.58
C THR A 10 4.42 -14.49 5.11
N GLU A 11 3.85 -15.35 5.94
CA GLU A 11 2.59 -16.04 5.66
C GLU A 11 1.42 -15.05 5.49
N LEU A 12 1.34 -14.03 6.35
CA LEU A 12 0.32 -12.98 6.24
C LEU A 12 0.48 -12.13 4.97
N VAL A 13 1.72 -11.79 4.58
CA VAL A 13 1.97 -11.09 3.30
C VAL A 13 1.52 -11.94 2.12
N GLN A 14 1.84 -13.24 2.11
CA GLN A 14 1.45 -14.14 1.03
C GLN A 14 -0.07 -14.31 0.95
N ALA A 15 -0.73 -14.49 2.11
CA ALA A 15 -2.17 -14.59 2.16
C ALA A 15 -2.84 -13.29 1.68
N PHE A 16 -2.29 -12.13 2.05
CA PHE A 16 -2.76 -10.83 1.56
C PHE A 16 -2.61 -10.74 0.04
N GLN A 17 -1.44 -11.08 -0.50
CA GLN A 17 -1.16 -11.03 -1.94
C GLN A 17 -1.99 -12.02 -2.77
N SER A 18 -2.53 -13.07 -2.15
CA SER A 18 -3.44 -14.01 -2.81
C SER A 18 -4.88 -13.53 -2.94
N LEU A 19 -5.26 -12.45 -2.26
CA LEU A 19 -6.58 -11.83 -2.42
C LEU A 19 -6.70 -11.17 -3.79
N ASP A 20 -7.93 -11.03 -4.28
CA ASP A 20 -8.21 -10.19 -5.44
C ASP A 20 -7.74 -8.75 -5.20
N VAL A 21 -7.30 -8.05 -6.25
CA VAL A 21 -6.70 -6.70 -6.13
C VAL A 21 -7.60 -5.73 -5.37
N ASP A 22 -8.91 -5.73 -5.65
CA ASP A 22 -9.85 -4.86 -4.94
C ASP A 22 -10.01 -5.25 -3.47
N GLN A 23 -9.92 -6.54 -3.15
CA GLN A 23 -9.92 -7.04 -1.78
C GLN A 23 -8.63 -6.68 -1.03
N GLN A 24 -7.47 -6.66 -1.72
CA GLN A 24 -6.21 -6.15 -1.16
C GLN A 24 -6.34 -4.67 -0.80
N LEU A 25 -6.78 -3.83 -1.75
CA LEU A 25 -6.95 -2.39 -1.53
C LEU A 25 -7.95 -2.11 -0.42
N ALA A 26 -9.07 -2.82 -0.40
CA ALA A 26 -10.06 -2.69 0.65
C ALA A 26 -9.51 -3.11 2.01
N LEU A 27 -8.91 -4.29 2.13
CA LEU A 27 -8.32 -4.74 3.39
C LEU A 27 -7.28 -3.75 3.91
N PHE A 28 -6.45 -3.21 3.02
CA PHE A 28 -5.45 -2.20 3.36
C PHE A 28 -6.10 -0.94 3.98
N TYR A 29 -7.15 -0.41 3.36
CA TYR A 29 -7.90 0.74 3.89
C TYR A 29 -8.60 0.43 5.22
N PHE A 30 -9.23 -0.74 5.35
CA PHE A 30 -9.92 -1.11 6.59
C PHE A 30 -8.96 -1.23 7.77
N ILE A 31 -7.74 -1.72 7.55
CA ILE A 31 -6.73 -1.77 8.61
C ILE A 31 -6.23 -0.36 8.96
N TYR A 32 -6.02 0.50 7.97
CA TYR A 32 -5.75 1.92 8.23
C TYR A 32 -6.82 2.54 9.13
N LYS A 33 -8.11 2.30 8.85
CA LYS A 33 -9.21 2.84 9.67
C LYS A 33 -9.23 2.28 11.09
N GLU A 34 -8.97 0.99 11.25
CA GLU A 34 -8.89 0.35 12.56
C GLU A 34 -7.74 0.90 13.41
N MET A 35 -6.58 1.10 12.80
CA MET A 35 -5.41 1.64 13.51
C MET A 35 -5.50 3.15 13.75
N GLY A 36 -6.34 3.85 12.98
CA GLY A 36 -6.62 5.29 13.11
C GLY A 36 -5.37 6.16 12.99
N ASP A 37 -5.34 7.26 13.74
CA ASP A 37 -4.23 8.22 13.73
C ASP A 37 -2.94 7.68 14.37
N SER A 38 -2.96 6.48 14.94
CA SER A 38 -1.78 5.85 15.55
C SER A 38 -0.74 5.44 14.50
N VAL A 39 -1.16 5.29 13.23
CA VAL A 39 -0.30 4.94 12.10
C VAL A 39 0.30 6.19 11.50
N THR A 40 1.20 6.87 12.19
CA THR A 40 2.14 7.74 11.48
C THR A 40 3.34 6.88 11.09
N PRO A 41 3.48 6.46 9.80
CA PRO A 41 4.58 5.58 9.38
C PRO A 41 5.94 6.26 9.52
N ALA A 42 5.94 7.60 9.52
CA ALA A 42 7.11 8.42 9.76
C ALA A 42 7.39 8.49 11.26
N ALA A 43 8.02 7.46 11.82
CA ALA A 43 8.89 7.71 12.97
C ALA A 43 9.99 8.68 12.50
N PRO A 44 10.17 9.86 13.12
CA PRO A 44 11.16 10.86 12.68
C PRO A 44 12.60 10.34 12.61
N ALA A 45 12.87 9.17 13.19
CA ALA A 45 14.17 8.50 13.20
C ALA A 45 14.40 7.54 12.01
N ALA A 46 13.41 7.27 11.16
CA ALA A 46 13.58 6.41 9.99
C ALA A 46 14.31 7.17 8.87
N SER A 47 15.64 7.08 8.82
CA SER A 47 16.50 7.81 7.87
C SER A 47 16.21 7.60 6.38
N THR A 48 15.36 6.63 6.04
CA THR A 48 14.98 6.27 4.66
C THR A 48 13.65 6.86 4.21
N VAL A 49 12.85 7.44 5.11
CA VAL A 49 11.56 8.06 4.73
C VAL A 49 11.80 9.43 4.11
N SER A 50 11.10 9.74 3.02
CA SER A 50 11.17 11.04 2.35
C SER A 50 9.76 11.63 2.18
N PRO A 51 9.25 12.37 3.19
CA PRO A 51 7.90 12.92 3.17
C PRO A 51 7.60 13.77 1.95
N GLU A 52 8.53 14.63 1.54
CA GLU A 52 8.37 15.53 0.39
C GLU A 52 8.24 14.76 -0.93
N ILE A 53 8.92 13.61 -1.05
CA ILE A 53 8.83 12.74 -2.23
C ILE A 53 7.48 12.01 -2.25
N ALA A 54 7.05 11.46 -1.11
CA ALA A 54 5.74 10.82 -0.98
C ALA A 54 4.60 11.81 -1.25
N GLU A 55 4.70 13.04 -0.73
CA GLU A 55 3.74 14.12 -0.96
C GLU A 55 3.73 14.55 -2.43
N GLY A 56 4.89 14.66 -3.07
CA GLY A 56 5.00 14.95 -4.49
C GLY A 56 4.26 13.92 -5.36
N LEU A 57 4.48 12.63 -5.10
CA LEU A 57 3.80 11.55 -5.81
C LEU A 57 2.28 11.55 -5.51
N PHE A 58 1.89 11.72 -4.25
CA PHE A 58 0.49 11.86 -3.85
C PHE A 58 -0.22 13.01 -4.59
N ASN A 59 0.43 14.17 -4.71
CA ASN A 59 -0.13 15.31 -5.41
C ASN A 59 -0.35 15.01 -6.90
N GLN A 60 0.49 14.21 -7.56
CA GLN A 60 0.22 13.77 -8.94
C GLN A 60 -1.06 12.92 -9.01
N VAL A 61 -1.26 12.00 -8.06
CA VAL A 61 -2.47 11.15 -8.02
C VAL A 61 -3.72 11.98 -7.76
N LYS A 62 -3.64 12.97 -6.88
CA LYS A 62 -4.76 13.85 -6.51
C LYS A 62 -5.33 14.63 -7.70
N GLU A 63 -4.53 14.95 -8.71
CA GLU A 63 -4.98 15.66 -9.92
C GLU A 63 -5.71 14.73 -10.92
N LEU A 64 -5.66 13.41 -10.74
CA LEU A 64 -6.38 12.44 -11.57
C LEU A 64 -7.87 12.39 -11.21
N SER A 65 -8.71 11.95 -12.14
CA SER A 65 -10.10 11.63 -11.81
C SER A 65 -10.19 10.42 -10.86
N HIS A 66 -11.27 10.30 -10.09
CA HIS A 66 -11.44 9.18 -9.14
C HIS A 66 -11.28 7.79 -9.79
N GLU A 67 -11.75 7.62 -11.03
CA GLU A 67 -11.59 6.36 -11.75
C GLU A 67 -10.11 6.08 -12.08
N GLU A 68 -9.38 7.08 -12.52
CA GLU A 68 -7.93 6.99 -12.77
C GLU A 68 -7.14 6.79 -11.48
N GLN A 69 -7.55 7.40 -10.37
CA GLN A 69 -6.95 7.17 -9.05
C GLN A 69 -7.11 5.71 -8.60
N LEU A 70 -8.30 5.12 -8.78
CA LEU A 70 -8.54 3.71 -8.48
C LEU A 70 -7.72 2.81 -9.41
N GLN A 71 -7.72 3.10 -10.71
CA GLN A 71 -6.98 2.32 -11.68
C GLN A 71 -5.48 2.37 -11.39
N LEU A 72 -4.94 3.53 -11.02
CA LEU A 72 -3.55 3.65 -10.60
C LEU A 72 -3.23 2.78 -9.39
N GLN A 73 -4.07 2.82 -8.35
CA GLN A 73 -3.88 1.97 -7.17
C GLN A 73 -3.87 0.48 -7.54
N ARG A 74 -4.79 0.05 -8.39
CA ARG A 74 -4.82 -1.33 -8.93
C ARG A 74 -3.55 -1.65 -9.73
N ASP A 75 -3.11 -0.74 -10.59
CA ASP A 75 -1.93 -0.90 -11.43
C ASP A 75 -0.65 -1.01 -10.60
N LEU A 76 -0.53 -0.26 -9.50
CA LEU A 76 0.57 -0.41 -8.55
C LEU A 76 0.59 -1.81 -7.91
N VAL A 77 -0.56 -2.30 -7.44
CA VAL A 77 -0.67 -3.67 -6.88
C VAL A 77 -0.31 -4.74 -7.93
N MET A 78 -0.80 -4.57 -9.16
CA MET A 78 -0.56 -5.49 -10.27
C MET A 78 0.82 -5.34 -10.93
N ARG A 79 1.63 -4.35 -10.49
CA ARG A 79 2.92 -4.00 -11.10
C ARG A 79 2.83 -3.71 -12.59
N LYS A 80 1.73 -3.07 -13.02
CA LYS A 80 1.59 -2.65 -14.42
C LYS A 80 2.56 -1.51 -14.69
N ASN A 81 3.41 -1.67 -15.71
CA ASN A 81 4.41 -0.68 -16.03
C ASN A 81 3.75 0.62 -16.51
N SER A 82 4.13 1.73 -15.88
CA SER A 82 3.71 3.09 -16.21
C SER A 82 4.73 4.06 -15.61
N PHE A 83 4.70 5.33 -16.01
CA PHE A 83 5.60 6.34 -15.43
C PHE A 83 5.44 6.43 -13.92
N ILE A 84 4.20 6.55 -13.42
CA ILE A 84 3.91 6.64 -11.98
C ILE A 84 4.29 5.34 -11.25
N ALA A 85 4.08 4.17 -11.87
CA ALA A 85 4.49 2.90 -11.27
C ALA A 85 6.02 2.78 -11.13
N ARG A 86 6.78 3.37 -12.06
CA ARG A 86 8.25 3.47 -11.98
C ARG A 86 8.73 4.49 -10.95
N GLU A 87 8.08 5.65 -10.88
CA GLU A 87 8.33 6.65 -9.82
C GLU A 87 8.09 6.05 -8.43
N TYR A 88 6.96 5.38 -8.25
CA TYR A 88 6.65 4.64 -7.03
C TYR A 88 7.69 3.53 -6.75
N GLY A 89 8.05 2.76 -7.77
CA GLY A 89 9.00 1.65 -7.63
C GLY A 89 10.39 2.07 -7.18
N ALA A 90 10.81 3.29 -7.52
CA ALA A 90 12.09 3.88 -7.12
C ALA A 90 12.12 4.37 -5.65
N LEU A 91 10.98 4.44 -4.97
CA LEU A 91 10.90 4.88 -3.58
C LEU A 91 11.44 3.82 -2.63
N SER A 92 11.97 4.26 -1.48
CA SER A 92 12.24 3.35 -0.36
C SER A 92 10.95 2.74 0.18
N ASP A 93 11.01 1.54 0.75
CA ASP A 93 9.83 0.83 1.27
C ASP A 93 9.05 1.64 2.33
N THR A 94 9.75 2.40 3.16
CA THR A 94 9.15 3.30 4.16
C THR A 94 8.47 4.51 3.52
N THR A 95 9.01 5.04 2.42
CA THR A 95 8.38 6.13 1.65
C THR A 95 7.16 5.61 0.87
N LYS A 96 7.21 4.39 0.33
CA LYS A 96 6.04 3.71 -0.25
C LYS A 96 4.90 3.57 0.75
N LEU A 97 5.21 3.14 1.98
CA LEU A 97 4.21 3.04 3.05
C LEU A 97 3.61 4.41 3.40
N LEU A 98 4.44 5.46 3.47
CA LEU A 98 3.96 6.83 3.71
C LEU A 98 3.06 7.33 2.57
N PHE A 99 3.38 7.03 1.32
CA PHE A 99 2.53 7.36 0.18
C PHE A 99 1.14 6.71 0.28
N TRP A 100 1.06 5.42 0.62
CA TRP A 100 -0.23 4.76 0.82
C TRP A 100 -1.00 5.33 2.01
N TYR A 101 -0.32 5.77 3.06
CA TYR A 101 -0.95 6.49 4.16
C TYR A 101 -1.58 7.81 3.70
N TYR A 102 -0.88 8.60 2.86
CA TYR A 102 -1.44 9.82 2.27
C TYR A 102 -2.64 9.54 1.37
N LEU A 103 -2.61 8.45 0.57
CA LEU A 103 -3.78 8.04 -0.20
C LEU A 103 -4.99 7.79 0.71
N SER A 104 -4.82 7.01 1.79
CA SER A 104 -5.89 6.72 2.74
C SER A 104 -6.44 7.98 3.44
N GLN A 105 -5.57 8.92 3.83
CA GLN A 105 -6.01 10.22 4.35
C GLN A 105 -6.78 11.03 3.29
N GLY A 106 -6.33 10.99 2.04
CA GLY A 106 -7.01 11.62 0.92
C GLY A 106 -8.39 11.01 0.67
N MET A 107 -8.56 9.69 0.87
CA MET A 107 -9.85 9.00 0.78
C MET A 107 -10.82 9.50 1.85
N ASP A 108 -10.35 9.68 3.09
CA ASP A 108 -11.15 10.25 4.19
C ASP A 108 -11.55 11.71 3.93
N GLN A 109 -10.70 12.48 3.25
CA GLN A 109 -10.95 13.87 2.88
C GLN A 109 -11.74 14.03 1.57
N GLY A 110 -11.97 12.93 0.83
CA GLY A 110 -12.62 12.94 -0.47
C GLY A 110 -11.80 13.55 -1.62
N THR A 111 -10.48 13.69 -1.44
CA THR A 111 -9.55 14.13 -2.49
C THR A 111 -8.96 12.96 -3.30
N ILE A 112 -8.99 11.77 -2.71
CA ILE A 112 -8.78 10.50 -3.38
C ILE A 112 -10.11 9.73 -3.36
N ILE A 113 -10.36 8.90 -4.37
CA ILE A 113 -11.56 8.08 -4.50
C ILE A 113 -11.90 7.38 -3.17
N PRO A 114 -13.05 7.69 -2.55
CA PRO A 114 -13.39 7.13 -1.25
C PRO A 114 -13.76 5.65 -1.35
N MET A 115 -13.58 4.92 -0.24
CA MET A 115 -14.09 3.56 -0.10
C MET A 115 -15.63 3.55 -0.24
N PRO A 116 -16.22 2.68 -1.08
CA PRO A 116 -17.68 2.56 -1.15
C PRO A 116 -18.27 2.16 0.21
N ALA A 117 -19.32 2.87 0.64
CA ALA A 117 -19.93 2.65 1.96
C ALA A 117 -20.54 1.25 2.15
N ASN A 118 -20.83 0.56 1.06
CA ASN A 118 -21.38 -0.79 1.02
C ASN A 118 -20.36 -1.85 0.57
N TYR A 119 -19.06 -1.53 0.58
CA TYR A 119 -18.04 -2.51 0.25
C TYR A 119 -17.92 -3.55 1.36
N GLU A 120 -17.90 -4.83 0.99
CA GLU A 120 -17.73 -5.94 1.91
C GLU A 120 -16.43 -6.67 1.59
N LEU A 121 -15.62 -6.87 2.64
CA LEU A 121 -14.48 -7.77 2.55
C LEU A 121 -14.98 -9.20 2.35
N SER A 122 -14.26 -9.98 1.55
CA SER A 122 -14.49 -11.41 1.42
C SER A 122 -14.27 -12.11 2.75
N GLU A 123 -14.75 -13.36 2.90
CA GLU A 123 -14.52 -14.14 4.11
C GLU A 123 -13.02 -14.30 4.40
N GLN A 124 -12.24 -14.55 3.35
CA GLN A 124 -10.78 -14.67 3.44
C GLN A 124 -10.15 -13.36 3.89
N ALA A 125 -10.54 -12.22 3.29
CA ALA A 125 -10.01 -10.91 3.66
C ALA A 125 -10.40 -10.53 5.10
N ASN A 126 -11.61 -10.86 5.55
CA ASN A 126 -12.04 -10.67 6.95
C ASN A 126 -11.23 -11.53 7.94
N GLN A 127 -10.95 -12.80 7.61
CA GLN A 127 -10.11 -13.64 8.46
C GLN A 127 -8.68 -13.09 8.58
N LEU A 128 -8.14 -12.53 7.50
CA LEU A 128 -6.86 -11.84 7.53
C LEU A 128 -6.93 -10.56 8.36
N PHE A 129 -7.99 -9.77 8.20
CA PHE A 129 -8.21 -8.56 8.98
C PHE A 129 -8.12 -8.81 10.48
N GLU A 130 -8.85 -9.81 10.98
CA GLU A 130 -8.85 -10.18 12.39
C GLU A 130 -7.48 -10.67 12.88
N GLN A 131 -6.73 -11.40 12.05
CA GLN A 131 -5.35 -11.82 12.39
C GLN A 131 -4.42 -10.61 12.51
N ILE A 132 -4.52 -9.66 11.58
CA ILE A 132 -3.67 -8.46 11.56
C ILE A 132 -3.98 -7.56 12.76
N LYS A 133 -5.26 -7.47 13.17
CA LYS A 133 -5.66 -6.75 14.39
C LYS A 133 -5.03 -7.30 15.66
N GLY A 134 -4.74 -8.60 15.70
CA GLY A 134 -4.09 -9.25 16.83
C GLY A 134 -2.57 -9.03 16.93
N LEU A 135 -1.94 -8.48 15.87
CA LEU A 135 -0.52 -8.16 15.87
C LEU A 135 -0.23 -6.95 16.74
N ASP A 136 0.99 -6.88 17.30
CA ASP A 136 1.45 -5.65 17.93
C ASP A 136 1.69 -4.55 16.88
N PHE A 137 1.71 -3.29 17.32
CA PHE A 137 1.84 -2.14 16.42
C PHE A 137 3.12 -2.21 15.56
N GLY A 138 4.25 -2.67 16.10
CA GLY A 138 5.50 -2.78 15.34
C GLY A 138 5.44 -3.86 14.26
N GLN A 139 4.78 -4.98 14.56
CA GLN A 139 4.50 -6.05 13.60
C GLN A 139 3.54 -5.59 12.50
N GLN A 140 2.49 -4.83 12.84
CA GLN A 140 1.57 -4.26 11.86
C GLN A 140 2.29 -3.33 10.87
N ILE A 141 3.12 -2.40 11.37
CA ILE A 141 3.91 -1.50 10.52
C ILE A 141 4.88 -2.29 9.62
N THR A 142 5.53 -3.32 10.17
CA THR A 142 6.41 -4.21 9.40
C THR A 142 5.64 -4.92 8.28
N LEU A 143 4.48 -5.49 8.61
CA LEU A 143 3.60 -6.15 7.65
C LEU A 143 3.19 -5.21 6.51
N PHE A 144 2.76 -3.98 6.80
CA PHE A 144 2.37 -3.05 5.73
C PHE A 144 3.54 -2.65 4.86
N ARG A 145 4.70 -2.37 5.45
CA ARG A 145 5.91 -2.09 4.69
C ARG A 145 6.21 -3.25 3.73
N ASP A 146 6.12 -4.48 4.22
CA ASP A 146 6.42 -5.67 3.43
C ASP A 146 5.34 -5.97 2.36
N ILE A 147 4.09 -5.52 2.57
CA ILE A 147 3.01 -5.56 1.57
C ILE A 147 3.26 -4.55 0.43
N VAL A 148 3.62 -3.31 0.76
CA VAL A 148 3.71 -2.21 -0.22
C VAL A 148 5.07 -2.16 -0.95
N ALA A 149 6.13 -2.64 -0.31
CA ALA A 149 7.48 -2.73 -0.88
C ALA A 149 7.51 -3.39 -2.28
N PRO A 150 6.87 -4.55 -2.48
CA PRO A 150 6.87 -5.24 -3.78
C PRO A 150 5.90 -4.66 -4.81
N MET A 151 5.14 -3.60 -4.53
CA MET A 151 4.23 -2.98 -5.51
C MET A 151 4.98 -2.06 -6.49
N GLY A 152 4.32 -1.68 -7.58
CA GLY A 152 4.87 -0.86 -8.65
C GLY A 152 5.94 -1.57 -9.46
N VAL A 153 6.78 -0.80 -10.16
CA VAL A 153 7.80 -1.32 -11.07
C VAL A 153 9.14 -0.69 -10.74
N ASP A 154 10.12 -1.48 -10.33
CA ASP A 154 11.47 -0.98 -10.09
C ASP A 154 12.13 -0.61 -11.43
N PRO A 155 12.43 0.67 -11.69
CA PRO A 155 12.98 1.10 -12.98
C PRO A 155 14.40 0.61 -13.23
N THR A 156 15.11 0.12 -12.21
CA THR A 156 16.48 -0.40 -12.37
C THR A 156 16.52 -1.84 -12.86
N THR A 157 15.40 -2.57 -12.72
CA THR A 157 15.28 -3.98 -13.08
C THR A 157 14.21 -4.25 -14.13
N ALA A 158 13.35 -3.27 -14.43
CA ALA A 158 12.29 -3.40 -15.43
C ALA A 158 12.83 -3.54 -16.86
N GLU A 159 12.34 -4.54 -17.58
CA GLU A 159 12.54 -4.67 -19.02
C GLU A 159 11.75 -3.60 -19.79
N HIS A 160 12.15 -3.39 -21.04
CA HIS A 160 11.43 -2.49 -21.95
C HIS A 160 10.02 -3.02 -22.23
N ASN A 161 9.04 -2.14 -22.13
CA ASN A 161 7.62 -2.40 -22.36
C ASN A 161 7.16 -1.64 -23.61
N GLU A 162 6.86 -2.39 -24.67
CA GLU A 162 6.47 -1.84 -25.97
C GLU A 162 5.13 -1.08 -25.95
N GLU A 163 4.20 -1.46 -25.06
CA GLU A 163 2.87 -0.84 -24.94
C GLU A 163 2.96 0.59 -24.37
N THR A 164 3.90 0.81 -23.46
CA THR A 164 4.09 2.09 -22.77
C THR A 164 5.31 2.88 -23.25
N GLY A 165 6.16 2.27 -24.09
CA GLY A 165 7.40 2.87 -24.58
C GLY A 165 8.47 3.06 -23.51
N LEU A 166 8.33 2.37 -22.37
CA LEU A 166 9.13 2.51 -21.16
C LEU A 166 10.18 1.43 -21.02
#